data_AF-A0A3E0KCF9-F1
#
_entry.id   AF-A0A3E0KCF9-F1
#
_cell.length_a   1.000
_cell.length_b   1.000
_cell.length_c   1.000
_cell.angle_alpha   90.00
_cell.angle_beta   90.00
_cell.angle_gamma   90.00
#
_symmetry.space_group_name_H-M   'P 1'
#
loop_
_entity.id
_entity.type
_entity.pdbx_description
1 polymer ?
#
loop_
_entity_poly.entity_id
_entity_poly.type
_entity_poly.pdbx_seq_one_letter_code
_entity_poly.pdbx_strand_id
1 'polypeptide(L)'
;MDDPSLHVAQRFAAPPRSSFLETPASSTLKDESARSESGLAGAGPLAGAWNVQFRRIHGDCARDDEIEARERAIRSLVEDRIQAAMEAGAFDNLPGKGRPLKLEENPFVPPELRLAYKVLADANFAPDWIELDKKVRAAREELKALQERHVTWLRRKADDARSPGASHPGAPPAHVSHPDVPPHDVPPRDVIAQHRRVRAELEKRLAEINRAIDELNLIVPQLSLQRPRLPVNDILAEFDAACRQAYPGLRA
;
A
#
# COMPACT_ATOMS: atom_id res chain seq x y z
N MET A 1 -24.66 -54.50 -43.93
CA MET A 1 -25.31 -54.40 -42.60
C MET A 1 -24.29 -53.78 -41.66
N ASP A 2 -23.89 -52.54 -41.89
CA ASP A 2 -24.67 -51.28 -41.76
C ASP A 2 -24.89 -50.92 -40.28
N ASP A 3 -23.89 -50.20 -39.73
CA ASP A 3 -23.99 -48.80 -39.28
C ASP A 3 -24.88 -48.47 -38.04
N PRO A 4 -24.81 -47.24 -37.48
CA PRO A 4 -23.89 -46.84 -36.42
C PRO A 4 -24.63 -46.18 -35.23
N SER A 5 -23.95 -45.91 -34.10
CA SER A 5 -24.28 -44.76 -33.23
C SER A 5 -23.30 -44.56 -32.07
N LEU A 6 -22.71 -43.37 -32.06
CA LEU A 6 -22.32 -42.56 -30.90
C LEU A 6 -20.99 -42.87 -30.18
N HIS A 7 -19.92 -42.35 -30.80
CA HIS A 7 -18.81 -41.73 -30.08
C HIS A 7 -19.30 -40.58 -29.18
N VAL A 8 -18.93 -40.60 -27.89
CA VAL A 8 -18.98 -39.42 -27.02
C VAL A 8 -17.57 -39.16 -26.50
N ALA A 9 -16.81 -38.40 -27.29
CA ALA A 9 -15.64 -37.68 -26.81
C ALA A 9 -16.15 -36.48 -25.99
N GLN A 10 -15.92 -36.49 -24.67
CA GLN A 10 -16.13 -35.30 -23.85
C GLN A 10 -15.04 -34.27 -24.16
N ARG A 11 -15.39 -33.37 -25.07
CA ARG A 11 -14.65 -32.17 -25.45
C ARG A 11 -15.02 -31.08 -24.46
N PHE A 12 -14.22 -30.86 -23.42
CA PHE A 12 -14.38 -29.69 -22.56
C PHE A 12 -14.01 -28.45 -23.38
N ALA A 13 -15.05 -27.68 -23.74
CA ALA A 13 -14.95 -26.45 -24.49
C ALA A 13 -14.33 -25.34 -23.64
N ALA A 14 -13.34 -24.64 -24.19
CA ALA A 14 -12.87 -23.36 -23.67
C ALA A 14 -13.99 -22.30 -23.78
N PRO A 15 -14.17 -21.41 -22.80
CA PRO A 15 -15.20 -20.38 -22.88
C PRO A 15 -14.89 -19.35 -23.99
N PRO A 16 -15.91 -18.82 -24.68
CA PRO A 16 -15.69 -17.82 -25.73
C PRO A 16 -15.13 -16.52 -25.14
N ARG A 17 -14.18 -15.94 -25.87
CA ARG A 17 -13.60 -14.60 -25.62
C ARG A 17 -14.73 -13.59 -25.37
N SER A 18 -14.80 -13.05 -24.15
CA SER A 18 -15.70 -11.94 -23.85
C SER A 18 -15.27 -10.74 -24.69
N SER A 19 -16.18 -10.31 -25.57
CA SER A 19 -16.23 -8.99 -26.16
C SER A 19 -15.99 -7.93 -25.09
N PHE A 20 -14.81 -7.33 -25.14
CA PHE A 20 -14.43 -6.20 -24.30
C PHE A 20 -15.36 -5.03 -24.68
N LEU A 21 -16.21 -4.66 -23.74
CA LEU A 21 -17.18 -3.58 -23.88
C LEU A 21 -16.43 -2.28 -24.18
N GLU A 22 -16.79 -1.68 -25.31
CA GLU A 22 -16.59 -0.26 -25.58
C GLU A 22 -17.07 0.56 -24.38
N THR A 23 -16.16 1.34 -23.80
CA THR A 23 -16.52 2.35 -22.80
C THR A 23 -16.67 3.68 -23.53
N PRO A 24 -17.84 4.36 -23.43
CA PRO A 24 -18.01 5.68 -24.03
C PRO A 24 -17.20 6.72 -23.27
N ALA A 25 -16.80 7.76 -24.02
CA ALA A 25 -16.15 8.97 -23.55
C ALA A 25 -16.75 9.48 -22.22
N SER A 26 -15.94 9.48 -21.17
CA SER A 26 -16.22 10.22 -19.94
C SER A 26 -15.65 11.62 -20.10
N SER A 27 -16.46 12.51 -20.67
CA SER A 27 -16.35 13.94 -20.43
C SER A 27 -16.78 14.22 -18.98
N THR A 28 -16.21 15.28 -18.41
CA THR A 28 -16.50 15.89 -17.10
C THR A 28 -15.84 15.23 -15.88
N LEU A 29 -14.77 15.86 -15.38
CA LEU A 29 -14.51 16.20 -13.96
C LEU A 29 -13.02 16.49 -13.74
N LYS A 30 -12.65 17.77 -13.80
CA LYS A 30 -11.72 18.45 -12.89
C LYS A 30 -11.63 19.93 -13.26
N ASP A 31 -12.65 20.66 -12.85
CA ASP A 31 -12.57 22.10 -12.64
C ASP A 31 -13.24 22.39 -11.28
N GLU A 32 -12.55 21.99 -10.21
CA GLU A 32 -12.92 22.26 -8.82
C GLU A 32 -11.66 22.68 -8.03
N SER A 33 -10.89 23.65 -8.55
CA SER A 33 -9.83 24.31 -7.77
C SER A 33 -10.01 25.82 -7.63
N ALA A 34 -11.12 26.38 -8.11
CA ALA A 34 -11.41 27.82 -8.04
C ALA A 34 -12.72 28.10 -7.31
N ARG A 35 -12.84 27.70 -6.03
CA ARG A 35 -13.81 28.28 -5.07
C ARG A 35 -13.58 27.75 -3.66
N SER A 36 -12.76 28.45 -2.88
CA SER A 36 -13.09 28.90 -1.51
C SER A 36 -11.83 29.38 -0.76
N GLU A 37 -11.37 30.59 -1.06
CA GLU A 37 -10.60 31.38 -0.08
C GLU A 37 -11.14 32.82 -0.07
N SER A 38 -12.44 32.93 0.20
CA SER A 38 -13.02 34.15 0.75
C SER A 38 -13.27 33.90 2.24
N GLY A 39 -12.36 34.37 3.07
CA GLY A 39 -12.58 34.48 4.52
C GLY A 39 -11.53 33.78 5.35
N LEU A 40 -10.50 34.54 5.73
CA LEU A 40 -9.99 34.65 7.11
C LEU A 40 -8.95 35.77 7.12
N ALA A 41 -9.45 37.01 7.19
CA ALA A 41 -8.68 38.13 7.69
C ALA A 41 -8.44 37.88 9.19
N GLY A 42 -7.20 37.54 9.56
CA GLY A 42 -6.78 37.46 10.95
C GLY A 42 -5.73 36.38 11.22
N ALA A 43 -4.47 36.63 10.86
CA ALA A 43 -3.34 35.92 11.47
C ALA A 43 -2.08 36.82 11.42
N GLY A 44 -1.43 36.94 12.58
CA GLY A 44 -0.41 37.93 12.90
C GLY A 44 0.97 37.78 12.21
N PRO A 45 2.00 38.48 12.71
CA PRO A 45 3.24 38.80 11.98
C PRO A 45 4.16 37.61 11.64
N LEU A 46 3.77 36.38 11.98
CA LEU A 46 4.60 35.18 11.82
C LEU A 46 4.30 34.39 10.53
N ALA A 47 3.22 34.72 9.81
CA ALA A 47 2.92 34.11 8.51
C ALA A 47 3.96 34.45 7.41
N GLY A 48 4.65 35.59 7.56
CA GLY A 48 5.70 36.00 6.63
C GLY A 48 6.96 35.13 6.69
N ALA A 49 7.31 34.61 7.86
CA ALA A 49 8.53 33.81 8.05
C ALA A 49 8.40 32.39 7.48
N TRP A 50 7.21 31.78 7.60
CA TRP A 50 6.91 30.47 7.02
C TRP A 50 6.89 30.51 5.49
N ASN A 51 6.32 31.56 4.89
CA ASN A 51 6.27 31.71 3.43
C ASN A 51 7.63 31.94 2.77
N VAL A 52 8.61 32.52 3.49
CA VAL A 52 9.97 32.72 2.95
C VAL A 52 10.83 31.46 3.11
N GLN A 53 10.64 30.69 4.18
CA GLN A 53 11.35 29.42 4.38
C GLN A 53 10.83 28.32 3.45
N PHE A 54 9.52 28.24 3.21
CA PHE A 54 8.91 27.26 2.30
C PHE A 54 9.34 27.49 0.83
N ARG A 55 9.47 28.76 0.43
CA ARG A 55 9.98 29.19 -0.90
C ARG A 55 11.47 28.88 -1.11
N ARG A 56 12.22 28.55 -0.05
CA ARG A 56 13.64 28.15 -0.14
C ARG A 56 13.83 26.64 -0.27
N ILE A 57 12.85 25.84 0.16
CA ILE A 57 12.93 24.36 0.12
C ILE A 57 12.39 23.82 -1.22
N HIS A 58 11.34 24.44 -1.79
CA HIS A 58 10.89 24.18 -3.16
C HIS A 58 11.53 25.18 -4.12
N GLY A 59 12.79 24.94 -4.47
CA GLY A 59 13.44 25.70 -5.55
C GLY A 59 12.74 25.47 -6.89
N ASP A 60 12.35 26.58 -7.53
CA ASP A 60 11.90 26.75 -8.92
C ASP A 60 11.02 25.65 -9.52
N CYS A 61 9.70 25.79 -9.36
CA CYS A 61 8.66 25.08 -10.13
C CYS A 61 8.75 25.28 -11.66
N ALA A 62 9.54 26.25 -12.14
CA ALA A 62 9.83 26.41 -13.56
C ALA A 62 10.67 25.27 -14.17
N ARG A 63 11.42 24.52 -13.35
CA ARG A 63 12.22 23.38 -13.84
C ARG A 63 11.38 22.13 -14.10
N ASP A 64 10.33 21.91 -13.32
CA ASP A 64 9.48 20.71 -13.45
C ASP A 64 8.60 20.79 -14.71
N ASP A 65 8.06 21.97 -15.03
CA ASP A 65 7.29 22.21 -16.26
C ASP A 65 8.12 22.00 -17.54
N GLU A 66 9.40 22.38 -17.52
CA GLU A 66 10.32 22.22 -18.65
C GLU A 66 10.75 20.75 -18.84
N ILE A 67 10.92 20.01 -17.73
CA ILE A 67 11.18 18.57 -17.74
C ILE A 67 9.98 17.83 -18.37
N GLU A 68 8.76 18.12 -17.91
CA GLU A 68 7.54 17.51 -18.46
C GLU A 68 7.32 17.84 -19.94
N ALA A 69 7.58 19.08 -20.35
CA ALA A 69 7.47 19.49 -21.75
C ALA A 69 8.48 18.73 -22.64
N ARG A 70 9.72 18.57 -22.17
CA ARG A 70 10.75 17.80 -22.85
C ARG A 70 10.40 16.31 -22.93
N GLU A 71 9.88 15.72 -21.87
CA GLU A 71 9.42 14.32 -21.87
C GLU A 71 8.29 14.10 -22.87
N ARG A 72 7.33 15.03 -22.95
CA ARG A 72 6.23 14.98 -23.92
C ARG A 72 6.73 15.06 -25.36
N ALA A 73 7.69 15.95 -25.64
CA ALA A 73 8.30 16.09 -26.96
C ALA A 73 9.13 14.86 -27.37
N ILE A 74 9.88 14.26 -26.45
CA ILE A 74 10.60 13.00 -26.72
C ILE A 74 9.60 11.87 -26.98
N ARG A 75 8.52 11.79 -26.21
CA ARG A 75 7.48 10.78 -26.39
C ARG A 75 6.83 10.89 -27.77
N SER A 76 6.43 12.09 -28.20
CA SER A 76 5.82 12.28 -29.53
C SER A 76 6.81 11.93 -30.65
N LEU A 77 8.08 12.33 -30.51
CA LEU A 77 9.12 12.00 -31.48
C LEU A 77 9.34 10.48 -31.59
N VAL A 78 9.36 9.77 -30.45
CA VAL A 78 9.50 8.32 -30.41
C VAL A 78 8.28 7.64 -31.03
N GLU A 79 7.07 8.12 -30.75
CA GLU A 79 5.82 7.60 -31.31
C GLU A 79 5.80 7.75 -32.83
N ASP A 80 6.08 8.94 -33.35
CA ASP A 80 6.17 9.21 -34.79
C ASP A 80 7.21 8.29 -35.46
N ARG A 81 8.32 8.03 -34.77
CA ARG A 81 9.38 7.16 -35.28
C ARG A 81 8.99 5.68 -35.29
N ILE A 82 8.28 5.21 -34.26
CA ILE A 82 7.75 3.84 -34.19
C ILE A 82 6.68 3.67 -35.28
N GLN A 83 5.77 4.62 -35.43
CA GLN A 83 4.71 4.60 -36.44
C GLN A 83 5.30 4.57 -37.86
N ALA A 84 6.27 5.43 -38.15
CA ALA A 84 6.98 5.40 -39.43
C ALA A 84 7.72 4.07 -39.68
N ALA A 85 8.26 3.43 -38.63
CA ALA A 85 8.91 2.11 -38.73
C ALA A 85 7.89 0.97 -38.91
N MET A 86 6.68 1.09 -38.35
CA MET A 86 5.56 0.17 -38.60
C MET A 86 5.08 0.27 -40.04
N GLU A 87 4.89 1.49 -40.56
CA GLU A 87 4.50 1.75 -41.96
C GLU A 87 5.56 1.28 -42.96
N ALA A 88 6.84 1.40 -42.61
CA ALA A 88 7.96 0.88 -43.39
C ALA A 88 8.12 -0.65 -43.32
N GLY A 89 7.28 -1.35 -42.54
CA GLY A 89 7.36 -2.81 -42.37
C GLY A 89 8.64 -3.26 -41.65
N ALA A 90 9.32 -2.39 -40.90
CA ALA A 90 10.57 -2.72 -40.20
C ALA A 90 10.38 -3.82 -39.14
N PHE A 91 9.16 -3.96 -38.62
CA PHE A 91 8.77 -5.01 -37.66
C PHE A 91 8.31 -6.31 -38.34
N ASP A 92 8.21 -6.35 -39.68
CA ASP A 92 7.60 -7.49 -40.37
C ASP A 92 8.49 -8.70 -40.54
N ASN A 93 9.81 -8.51 -40.52
CA ASN A 93 10.79 -9.58 -40.65
C ASN A 93 11.74 -9.64 -39.43
N LEU A 94 11.18 -9.47 -38.23
CA LEU A 94 11.97 -9.59 -37.01
C LEU A 94 12.43 -11.04 -36.79
N PRO A 95 13.69 -11.24 -36.35
CA PRO A 95 14.18 -12.56 -36.00
C PRO A 95 13.32 -13.15 -34.87
N GLY A 96 12.61 -14.24 -35.16
CA GLY A 96 11.72 -14.89 -34.19
C GLY A 96 10.25 -14.50 -34.28
N LYS A 97 9.82 -13.65 -35.24
CA LYS A 97 8.40 -13.37 -35.49
C LYS A 97 7.61 -14.67 -35.71
N GLY A 98 6.52 -14.86 -34.97
CA GLY A 98 5.67 -16.05 -35.04
C GLY A 98 6.19 -17.30 -34.34
N ARG A 99 7.38 -17.27 -33.73
CA ARG A 99 7.89 -18.36 -32.89
C ARG A 99 7.52 -18.09 -31.42
N PRO A 100 7.22 -19.13 -30.63
CA PRO A 100 7.08 -18.98 -29.19
C PRO A 100 8.37 -18.38 -28.60
N LEU A 101 8.22 -17.34 -27.79
CA LEU A 101 9.35 -16.77 -27.05
C LEU A 101 9.89 -17.85 -26.10
N LYS A 102 11.20 -18.09 -26.13
CA LYS A 102 11.87 -18.97 -25.17
C LYS A 102 12.02 -18.23 -23.84
N LEU A 103 10.98 -18.30 -23.00
CA LEU A 103 10.97 -17.70 -21.67
C LEU A 103 11.50 -18.65 -20.58
N GLU A 104 11.99 -19.82 -20.98
CA GLU A 104 12.47 -20.88 -20.06
C GLU A 104 13.71 -20.46 -19.26
N GLU A 105 14.55 -19.60 -19.84
CA GLU A 105 15.79 -19.14 -19.20
C GLU A 105 15.66 -17.67 -18.81
N ASN A 106 15.68 -17.40 -17.50
CA ASN A 106 15.75 -16.04 -16.99
C ASN A 106 17.20 -15.52 -17.11
N PRO A 107 17.48 -14.53 -17.98
CA PRO A 107 18.84 -14.03 -18.19
C PRO A 107 19.41 -13.30 -16.97
N PHE A 108 18.56 -12.91 -16.02
CA PHE A 108 18.95 -12.27 -14.76
C PHE A 108 19.36 -13.26 -13.67
N VAL A 109 19.27 -14.56 -13.93
CA VAL A 109 19.72 -15.61 -13.00
C VAL A 109 21.18 -15.98 -13.32
N PRO A 110 22.08 -15.98 -12.31
CA PRO A 110 23.44 -16.46 -12.45
C PRO A 110 23.48 -17.87 -13.04
N PRO A 111 24.40 -18.19 -13.97
CA PRO A 111 24.47 -19.49 -14.64
C PRO A 111 24.37 -20.70 -13.70
N GLU A 112 24.96 -20.58 -12.51
CA GLU A 112 25.07 -21.62 -11.49
C GLU A 112 23.71 -21.97 -10.86
N LEU A 113 22.77 -21.01 -10.82
CA LEU A 113 21.45 -21.18 -10.20
C LEU A 113 20.34 -21.50 -11.20
N ARG A 114 20.59 -21.38 -12.52
CA ARG A 114 19.58 -21.59 -13.56
C ARG A 114 19.00 -23.00 -13.54
N LEU A 115 19.86 -24.01 -13.41
CA LEU A 115 19.42 -25.40 -13.36
C LEU A 115 18.58 -25.67 -12.11
N ALA A 116 19.01 -25.19 -10.95
CA ALA A 116 18.28 -25.35 -9.70
C ALA A 116 16.88 -24.72 -9.77
N TYR A 117 16.77 -23.47 -10.26
CA TYR A 117 15.47 -22.83 -10.42
C TYR A 117 14.61 -23.46 -11.51
N LYS A 118 15.20 -23.95 -12.60
CA LYS A 118 14.46 -24.68 -13.64
C LYS A 118 13.84 -25.97 -13.09
N VAL A 119 14.62 -26.78 -12.37
CA VAL A 119 14.12 -28.02 -11.74
C VAL A 119 13.00 -27.74 -10.74
N LEU A 120 13.14 -26.68 -9.92
CA LEU A 120 12.10 -26.29 -8.97
C LEU A 120 10.83 -25.81 -9.69
N ALA A 121 10.97 -25.00 -10.74
CA ALA A 121 9.84 -24.52 -11.53
C ALA A 121 9.12 -25.65 -12.27
N ASP A 122 9.85 -26.60 -12.85
CA ASP A 122 9.31 -27.79 -13.52
C ASP A 122 8.57 -28.71 -12.53
N ALA A 123 9.04 -28.78 -11.27
CA ALA A 123 8.36 -29.47 -10.17
C ALA A 123 7.23 -28.63 -9.52
N ASN A 124 6.96 -27.43 -10.04
CA ASN A 124 5.97 -26.49 -9.55
C ASN A 124 6.18 -26.08 -8.06
N PHE A 125 7.43 -26.11 -7.59
CA PHE A 125 7.84 -25.82 -6.22
C PHE A 125 8.56 -24.46 -6.11
N ALA A 126 8.29 -23.71 -5.04
CA ALA A 126 8.97 -22.45 -4.76
C ALA A 126 10.15 -22.68 -3.81
N PRO A 127 11.33 -22.09 -4.07
CA PRO A 127 12.43 -22.09 -3.09
C PRO A 127 11.98 -21.58 -1.71
N ASP A 128 12.51 -22.16 -0.63
CA ASP A 128 12.15 -21.85 0.76
C ASP A 128 12.22 -20.34 1.08
N TRP A 129 13.21 -19.64 0.53
CA TRP A 129 13.37 -18.20 0.71
C TRP A 129 12.25 -17.37 0.09
N ILE A 130 11.62 -17.85 -1.00
CA ILE A 130 10.44 -17.21 -1.59
C ILE A 130 9.24 -17.37 -0.65
N GLU A 131 9.04 -18.56 -0.09
CA GLU A 131 7.96 -18.80 0.86
C GLU A 131 8.13 -17.97 2.13
N LEU A 132 9.36 -17.87 2.63
CA LEU A 132 9.66 -17.06 3.80
C LEU A 132 9.48 -15.56 3.53
N ASP A 133 9.89 -15.03 2.38
CA ASP A 133 9.61 -13.64 1.99
C ASP A 133 8.10 -13.37 1.90
N LYS A 134 7.31 -14.31 1.37
CA LYS A 134 5.84 -14.22 1.39
C LYS A 134 5.28 -14.17 2.80
N LYS A 135 5.77 -15.03 3.72
CA LYS A 135 5.36 -15.01 5.14
C LYS A 135 5.70 -13.68 5.81
N VAL A 136 6.90 -13.14 5.57
CA VAL A 136 7.32 -11.83 6.10
C VAL A 136 6.42 -10.71 5.58
N ARG A 137 6.05 -10.72 4.29
CA ARG A 137 5.13 -9.72 3.71
C ARG A 137 3.74 -9.80 4.33
N ALA A 138 3.18 -11.00 4.41
CA ALA A 138 1.87 -11.23 5.02
C ALA A 138 1.85 -10.77 6.50
N ALA A 139 2.88 -11.12 7.28
CA ALA A 139 2.99 -10.69 8.68
C ALA A 139 3.07 -9.16 8.81
N ARG A 140 3.75 -8.47 7.88
CA ARG A 140 3.78 -6.99 7.86
C ARG A 140 2.43 -6.37 7.53
N GLU A 141 1.67 -6.98 6.63
CA GLU A 141 0.31 -6.53 6.30
C GLU A 141 -0.64 -6.74 7.49
N GLU A 142 -0.56 -7.89 8.17
CA GLU A 142 -1.33 -8.16 9.37
C GLU A 142 -1.02 -7.18 10.51
N LEU A 143 0.26 -6.82 10.67
CA LEU A 143 0.71 -5.81 11.64
C LEU A 143 0.07 -4.44 11.36
N LYS A 144 0.10 -3.98 10.10
CA LYS A 144 -0.54 -2.72 9.69
C LYS A 144 -2.04 -2.75 9.94
N ALA A 145 -2.70 -3.83 9.55
CA ALA A 145 -4.12 -4.01 9.78
C ALA A 145 -4.46 -4.00 11.28
N LEU A 146 -3.59 -4.54 12.15
CA LEU A 146 -3.76 -4.48 13.60
C LEU A 146 -3.65 -3.04 14.12
N GLN A 147 -2.67 -2.28 13.65
CA GLN A 147 -2.51 -0.86 13.99
C GLN A 147 -3.75 -0.04 13.58
N GLU A 148 -4.20 -0.19 12.34
CA GLU A 148 -5.36 0.52 11.80
C GLU A 148 -6.66 0.18 12.55
N ARG A 149 -6.88 -1.10 12.85
CA ARG A 149 -8.04 -1.53 13.66
C ARG A 149 -8.02 -0.90 15.04
N HIS A 150 -6.84 -0.83 15.70
CA HIS A 150 -6.73 -0.23 17.03
C HIS A 150 -6.96 1.28 17.01
N VAL A 151 -6.37 1.99 16.04
CA VAL A 151 -6.60 3.43 15.86
C VAL A 151 -8.07 3.73 15.57
N THR A 152 -8.72 2.93 14.73
CA THR A 152 -10.16 3.07 14.43
C THR A 152 -11.02 2.81 15.66
N TRP A 153 -10.68 1.79 16.45
CA TRP A 153 -11.33 1.51 17.72
C TRP A 153 -11.18 2.67 18.72
N LEU A 154 -10.00 3.28 18.81
CA LEU A 154 -9.75 4.46 19.64
C LEU A 154 -10.58 5.67 19.19
N ARG A 155 -10.66 5.94 17.88
CA ARG A 155 -11.50 7.03 17.34
C ARG A 155 -12.96 6.85 17.72
N ARG A 156 -13.51 5.64 17.51
CA ARG A 156 -14.90 5.33 17.90
C ARG A 156 -15.13 5.57 19.39
N LYS A 157 -14.20 5.14 20.24
CA LYS A 157 -14.28 5.37 21.69
C LYS A 157 -14.18 6.85 22.07
N ALA A 158 -13.39 7.64 21.34
CA ALA A 158 -13.31 9.09 21.53
C ALA A 158 -14.63 9.78 21.13
N ASP A 159 -15.26 9.33 20.04
CA ASP A 159 -16.55 9.85 19.57
C ASP A 159 -17.69 9.51 20.54
N ASP A 160 -17.73 8.26 21.03
CA ASP A 160 -18.68 7.81 22.06
C ASP A 160 -18.58 8.67 23.34
N ALA A 161 -17.35 9.01 23.76
CA ALA A 161 -17.11 9.86 24.92
C ALA A 161 -17.51 11.33 24.69
N ARG A 162 -17.47 11.82 23.44
CA ARG A 162 -17.84 13.18 23.05
C ARG A 162 -19.36 13.36 22.90
N SER A 163 -20.08 12.31 22.55
CA SER A 163 -21.55 12.30 22.38
C SER A 163 -22.28 11.43 23.42
N PRO A 164 -22.20 11.73 24.73
CA PRO A 164 -22.87 10.92 25.76
C PRO A 164 -24.42 11.00 25.74
N GLY A 165 -25.03 11.73 24.80
CA GLY A 165 -26.43 12.19 24.88
C GLY A 165 -27.46 11.63 23.90
N ALA A 166 -27.16 10.65 23.04
CA ALA A 166 -28.14 10.21 22.03
C ALA A 166 -29.16 9.14 22.53
N SER A 167 -29.00 8.58 23.72
CA SER A 167 -29.94 7.58 24.27
C SER A 167 -29.79 7.47 25.78
N HIS A 168 -30.63 8.16 26.57
CA HIS A 168 -31.21 7.73 27.86
C HIS A 168 -32.02 8.90 28.49
N PRO A 169 -33.36 8.86 28.53
CA PRO A 169 -34.15 9.81 29.30
C PRO A 169 -34.12 9.36 30.77
N GLY A 170 -33.23 9.95 31.58
CA GLY A 170 -33.22 9.67 33.03
C GLY A 170 -31.88 9.88 33.76
N ALA A 171 -31.10 10.90 33.43
CA ALA A 171 -29.91 11.24 34.22
C ALA A 171 -30.32 12.00 35.51
N PRO A 172 -29.95 11.54 36.72
CA PRO A 172 -30.15 12.31 37.94
C PRO A 172 -29.23 13.55 38.00
N PRO A 173 -29.63 14.63 38.69
CA PRO A 173 -28.95 15.91 38.64
C PRO A 173 -27.56 15.90 39.30
N ALA A 174 -26.66 16.68 38.69
CA ALA A 174 -25.27 16.87 39.09
C ALA A 174 -25.15 17.58 40.46
N HIS A 175 -24.89 16.83 41.53
CA HIS A 175 -24.38 17.38 42.80
C HIS A 175 -23.73 16.34 43.73
N VAL A 176 -23.15 15.27 43.18
CA VAL A 176 -22.26 14.40 43.96
C VAL A 176 -20.88 14.43 43.33
N SER A 177 -20.04 15.37 43.79
CA SER A 177 -18.60 15.33 43.55
C SER A 177 -18.03 14.14 44.32
N HIS A 178 -17.99 12.98 43.68
CA HIS A 178 -17.26 11.83 44.18
C HIS A 178 -15.75 12.08 43.94
N PRO A 179 -14.88 11.95 44.96
CA PRO A 179 -13.45 12.25 44.85
C PRO A 179 -12.68 11.33 43.89
N ASP A 180 -13.33 10.28 43.38
CA ASP A 180 -12.75 9.26 42.50
C ASP A 180 -13.02 9.46 41.01
N VAL A 181 -13.70 10.54 40.58
CA VAL A 181 -13.95 10.80 39.15
C VAL A 181 -12.70 11.42 38.52
N PRO A 182 -11.98 10.71 37.63
CA PRO A 182 -10.79 11.25 37.00
C PRO A 182 -11.14 12.49 36.15
N PRO A 183 -10.22 13.45 36.01
CA PRO A 183 -10.41 14.62 35.15
C PRO A 183 -10.85 14.19 33.75
N HIS A 184 -11.74 14.94 33.11
CA HIS A 184 -12.29 14.63 31.77
C HIS A 184 -11.21 14.52 30.66
N ASP A 185 -9.96 14.88 30.97
CA ASP A 185 -8.79 14.77 30.08
C ASP A 185 -8.05 13.41 30.16
N VAL A 186 -8.41 12.53 31.10
CA VAL A 186 -7.75 11.24 31.30
C VAL A 186 -8.57 10.11 30.67
N PRO A 187 -7.98 9.29 29.77
CA PRO A 187 -8.68 8.16 29.18
C PRO A 187 -9.18 7.17 30.24
N PRO A 188 -10.34 6.52 30.02
CA PRO A 188 -10.81 5.44 30.87
C PRO A 188 -9.77 4.33 31.06
N ARG A 189 -9.74 3.72 32.26
CA ARG A 189 -8.73 2.71 32.63
C ARG A 189 -8.74 1.49 31.68
N ASP A 190 -9.90 1.10 31.19
CA ASP A 190 -10.09 0.03 30.21
C ASP A 190 -9.42 0.37 28.86
N VAL A 191 -9.51 1.63 28.42
CA VAL A 191 -8.86 2.09 27.17
C VAL A 191 -7.35 2.03 27.29
N ILE A 192 -6.81 2.49 28.42
CA ILE A 192 -5.37 2.43 28.69
C ILE A 192 -4.88 0.97 28.75
N ALA A 193 -5.61 0.10 29.45
CA ALA A 193 -5.27 -1.31 29.55
C ALA A 193 -5.28 -2.02 28.18
N GLN A 194 -6.28 -1.72 27.34
CA GLN A 194 -6.37 -2.27 26.00
C GLN A 194 -5.25 -1.77 25.08
N HIS A 195 -4.93 -0.49 25.13
CA HIS A 195 -3.81 0.08 24.38
C HIS A 195 -2.47 -0.57 24.77
N ARG A 196 -2.21 -0.75 26.08
CA ARG A 196 -1.00 -1.44 26.56
C ARG A 196 -0.90 -2.87 26.07
N ARG A 197 -2.02 -3.61 26.06
CA ARG A 197 -2.07 -4.98 25.52
C ARG A 197 -1.73 -5.02 24.04
N VAL A 198 -2.34 -4.12 23.27
CA VAL A 198 -2.08 -4.02 21.82
C VAL A 198 -0.63 -3.62 21.53
N ARG A 199 -0.08 -2.68 22.30
CA ARG A 199 1.32 -2.26 22.18
C ARG A 199 2.28 -3.42 22.44
N ALA A 200 2.04 -4.21 23.49
CA ALA A 200 2.87 -5.39 23.79
C ALA A 200 2.76 -6.47 22.69
N GLU A 201 1.57 -6.68 22.14
CA GLU A 201 1.37 -7.60 21.01
C GLU A 201 2.10 -7.13 19.74
N LEU A 202 2.07 -5.82 19.45
CA LEU A 202 2.82 -5.25 18.32
C LEU A 202 4.33 -5.43 18.47
N GLU A 203 4.86 -5.17 19.67
CA GLU A 203 6.28 -5.37 19.97
C GLU A 203 6.70 -6.83 19.75
N LYS A 204 5.89 -7.78 20.22
CA LYS A 204 6.13 -9.21 20.01
C LYS A 204 6.12 -9.57 18.53
N ARG A 205 5.11 -9.13 17.77
CA ARG A 205 5.02 -9.39 16.32
C ARG A 205 6.17 -8.78 15.54
N LEU A 206 6.58 -7.57 15.89
CA LEU A 206 7.75 -6.92 15.28
C LEU A 206 9.03 -7.71 15.54
N ALA A 207 9.22 -8.25 16.74
CA ALA A 207 10.35 -9.12 17.06
C ALA A 207 10.32 -10.43 16.27
N GLU A 208 9.14 -11.05 16.12
CA GLU A 208 8.95 -12.26 15.30
C GLU A 208 9.25 -12.01 13.82
N ILE A 209 8.78 -10.89 13.27
CA ILE A 209 9.07 -10.48 11.88
C ILE A 209 10.57 -10.25 11.70
N ASN A 210 11.24 -9.58 12.64
CA ASN A 210 12.68 -9.37 12.58
C ASN A 210 13.46 -10.68 12.61
N ARG A 211 13.02 -11.66 13.40
CA ARG A 211 13.61 -13.01 13.39
C ARG A 211 13.44 -13.70 12.04
N ALA A 212 12.25 -13.61 11.43
CA ALA A 212 11.99 -14.16 10.10
C ALA A 212 12.81 -13.45 9.00
N ILE A 213 13.06 -12.15 9.14
CA ILE A 213 13.94 -11.39 8.26
C ILE A 213 15.39 -11.87 8.41
N ASP A 214 15.87 -12.12 9.62
CA ASP A 214 17.21 -12.65 9.84
C ASP A 214 17.37 -14.03 9.19
N GLU A 215 16.38 -14.91 9.39
CA GLU A 215 16.35 -16.24 8.75
C GLU A 215 16.36 -16.14 7.22
N LEU A 216 15.53 -15.25 6.66
CA LEU A 216 15.51 -14.96 5.22
C LEU A 216 16.89 -14.51 4.72
N ASN A 217 17.53 -13.58 5.42
CA ASN A 217 18.82 -13.05 5.03
C ASN A 217 19.95 -14.09 5.04
N LEU A 218 19.81 -15.14 5.87
CA LEU A 218 20.75 -16.26 5.92
C LEU A 218 20.61 -17.22 4.73
N ILE A 219 19.39 -17.43 4.23
CA ILE A 219 19.10 -18.41 3.17
C ILE A 219 19.07 -17.82 1.76
N VAL A 220 18.94 -16.51 1.64
CA VAL A 220 18.83 -15.83 0.36
C VAL A 220 20.17 -15.88 -0.41
N PRO A 221 20.17 -16.34 -1.68
CA PRO A 221 21.40 -16.52 -2.46
C PRO A 221 21.99 -15.22 -3.03
N GLN A 222 21.27 -14.08 -2.94
CA GLN A 222 21.70 -12.80 -3.51
C GLN A 222 21.44 -11.65 -2.53
N LEU A 223 22.46 -10.83 -2.26
CA LEU A 223 22.36 -9.71 -1.32
C LEU A 223 21.23 -8.72 -1.65
N SER A 224 20.90 -8.54 -2.94
CA SER A 224 19.81 -7.67 -3.39
C SER A 224 18.42 -8.13 -2.96
N LEU A 225 18.26 -9.42 -2.64
CA LEU A 225 17.00 -10.02 -2.19
C LEU A 225 16.85 -10.02 -0.67
N GLN A 226 17.89 -9.61 0.07
CA GLN A 226 17.83 -9.47 1.52
C GLN A 226 16.90 -8.32 1.94
N ARG A 227 16.39 -8.40 3.17
CA ARG A 227 15.50 -7.41 3.76
C ARG A 227 16.16 -6.73 4.96
N PRO A 228 16.05 -5.41 5.10
CA PRO A 228 16.48 -4.75 6.31
C PRO A 228 15.56 -5.12 7.47
N ARG A 229 16.12 -5.20 8.68
CA ARG A 229 15.34 -5.32 9.91
C ARG A 229 14.43 -4.10 10.09
N LEU A 230 13.27 -4.31 10.70
CA LEU A 230 12.33 -3.26 11.04
C LEU A 230 12.79 -2.55 12.34
N PRO A 231 12.84 -1.21 12.34
CA PRO A 231 13.16 -0.45 13.55
C PRO A 231 11.96 -0.48 14.51
N VAL A 232 12.03 -1.33 15.53
CA VAL A 232 10.91 -1.57 16.47
C VAL A 232 10.51 -0.30 17.20
N ASN A 233 11.49 0.46 17.70
CA ASN A 233 11.23 1.67 18.49
C ASN A 233 10.55 2.77 17.68
N ASP A 234 10.99 2.99 16.44
CA ASP A 234 10.45 4.04 15.57
C ASP A 234 9.00 3.71 15.18
N ILE A 235 8.72 2.45 14.83
CA ILE A 235 7.37 1.99 14.48
C ILE A 235 6.43 2.10 15.69
N LEU A 236 6.89 1.73 16.90
CA LEU A 236 6.10 1.89 18.11
C LEU A 236 5.85 3.38 18.43
N ALA A 237 6.84 4.25 18.22
CA ALA A 237 6.70 5.68 18.45
C ALA A 237 5.69 6.33 17.48
N GLU A 238 5.72 5.94 16.20
CA GLU A 238 4.73 6.34 15.18
C GLU A 238 3.33 5.85 15.54
N PHE A 239 3.21 4.59 15.97
CA PHE A 239 1.94 4.03 16.42
C PHE A 239 1.38 4.75 17.64
N ASP A 240 2.22 5.01 18.65
CA ASP A 240 1.83 5.75 19.86
C ASP A 240 1.43 7.19 19.51
N ALA A 241 2.09 7.82 18.53
CA ALA A 241 1.71 9.14 18.02
C ALA A 241 0.34 9.13 17.31
N ALA A 242 0.08 8.14 16.45
CA ALA A 242 -1.21 7.97 15.80
C ALA A 242 -2.34 7.71 16.81
N CYS A 243 -2.07 6.92 17.86
CA CYS A 243 -3.02 6.68 18.94
C CYS A 243 -3.32 7.96 19.75
N ARG A 244 -2.30 8.80 20.02
CA ARG A 244 -2.49 10.11 20.66
C ARG A 244 -3.32 11.07 19.83
N GLN A 245 -3.15 11.05 18.50
CA GLN A 245 -3.96 11.86 17.59
C GLN A 245 -5.42 11.41 17.58
N ALA A 246 -5.66 10.10 17.65
CA ALA A 246 -7.01 9.53 17.70
C ALA A 246 -7.71 9.75 19.05
N TYR A 247 -6.97 9.69 20.17
CA TYR A 247 -7.49 9.87 21.52
C TYR A 247 -6.55 10.78 22.32
N PRO A 248 -6.83 12.10 22.39
CA PRO A 248 -6.04 13.05 23.17
C PRO A 248 -5.98 12.61 24.65
N GLY A 249 -4.78 12.63 25.25
CA GLY A 249 -4.57 12.23 26.65
C GLY A 249 -4.09 10.78 26.85
N LEU A 250 -4.03 9.96 25.80
CA LEU A 250 -3.47 8.62 25.87
C LEU A 250 -1.94 8.67 26.04
N ARG A 251 -1.43 8.30 27.22
CA ARG A 251 0.01 8.13 27.47
C ARG A 251 0.42 6.68 27.22
N ALA A 252 1.60 6.51 26.63
CA ALA A 252 2.24 5.20 26.43
C ALA A 252 2.55 4.51 27.78
#